data_AF-A0A1M4VUR8-F1
#
_entry.id   AF-A0A1M4VUR8-F1
#
_cell.length_a   1.000
_cell.length_b   1.000
_cell.length_c   1.000
_cell.angle_alpha   90.00
_cell.angle_beta   90.00
_cell.angle_gamma   90.00
#
_symmetry.space_group_name_H-M   'P 1'
#
loop_
_entity.id
_entity.type
_entity.pdbx_description
1 polymer ?
#
loop_
_entity_poly.entity_id
_entity_poly.type
_entity_poly.pdbx_seq_one_letter_code
_entity_poly.pdbx_strand_id
1 'polypeptide(L)'
;MQKYLLSLMLLLGIFNLKAQQKTFCNPINIDYGYTPFEVFSKQGKHRATADPVIVNFKNKLFLFSTNQEGYWYSDDMLDWKFVHRKFLRDNKYTHDLNAPAVWAMKDTLYVFGSTWEQDFPIWKSTNPTKDDWKIAVDTLKVGAWDPAFHYDEDKNKLYLYWGSSNEWPLLGTEVKVNTLQSEGFVKPIVRLKPEDHGWERFGEYNDNVFLQPFVEGAWMTKHNGKYYMQYGAPATEFSGYSDGVYVSKSPLEGFEYQQHNPFSYKPGGFARGAGHGATFEDNYKNWWHISTIFISTKNNFERRLGIWPAGFDKDDVMYCNTAYGDYPTYLPQYAQGKDFSKGLFAGWMLLNYNKPVQVSSTLGGYHSNYAVDEDIKTYWSAKTGNSGEWFQTDLGEVSTINAIQINYADQDVEFMGKTLGKMHQYKIYGSNDGKKWNVIVDKSKNTKDVPHDYIELEKPAKARFLKMENLKMPTGKFALSGFRVFGKGAGAVPGKVQNFVPLRSDPKKYGERRSIWMKWQQNSDADGYVIYWGKSPEKLYGSIMVYGKNEYFFTGADRTDAYYFQIEAFNANGVSEKSEIFKSE
;
A
#
# COMPACT_ATOMS: atom_id res chain seq x y z
N MET A 1 43.51 36.32 -51.69
CA MET A 1 42.73 36.15 -50.44
C MET A 1 41.46 35.38 -50.76
N GLN A 2 41.55 34.04 -50.77
CA GLN A 2 40.41 33.13 -50.85
C GLN A 2 39.78 33.00 -49.46
N LYS A 3 38.50 33.35 -49.32
CA LYS A 3 37.73 33.10 -48.10
C LYS A 3 36.95 31.80 -48.26
N TYR A 4 37.31 30.82 -47.43
CA TYR A 4 36.58 29.58 -47.25
C TYR A 4 35.25 29.87 -46.51
N LEU A 5 34.12 29.45 -47.10
CA LEU A 5 32.86 29.29 -46.37
C LEU A 5 32.86 27.89 -45.76
N LEU A 6 32.90 27.81 -44.42
CA LEU A 6 32.60 26.58 -43.68
C LEU A 6 31.07 26.46 -43.53
N SER A 7 30.49 25.42 -44.14
CA SER A 7 29.13 24.97 -43.82
C SER A 7 29.15 24.15 -42.53
N LEU A 8 28.55 24.67 -41.48
CA LEU A 8 28.34 23.96 -40.22
C LEU A 8 27.04 23.12 -40.33
N MET A 9 27.18 21.81 -40.49
CA MET A 9 26.06 20.86 -40.40
C MET A 9 25.63 20.73 -38.93
N LEU A 10 24.49 21.31 -38.57
CA LEU A 10 23.85 21.08 -37.26
C LEU A 10 23.26 19.66 -37.24
N LEU A 11 23.93 18.74 -36.56
CA LEU A 11 23.37 17.45 -36.15
C LEU A 11 22.31 17.71 -35.06
N LEU A 12 21.06 17.87 -35.46
CA LEU A 12 19.90 17.80 -34.55
C LEU A 12 19.78 16.36 -34.05
N GLY A 13 20.42 16.07 -32.92
CA GLY A 13 20.16 14.87 -32.15
C GLY A 13 18.70 14.88 -31.70
N ILE A 14 17.89 13.99 -32.27
CA ILE A 14 16.53 13.73 -31.79
C ILE A 14 16.68 13.02 -30.44
N PHE A 15 16.70 13.80 -29.36
CA PHE A 15 16.47 13.25 -28.03
C PHE A 15 15.01 12.80 -27.99
N ASN A 16 14.79 11.48 -28.07
CA ASN A 16 13.53 10.88 -27.68
C ASN A 16 13.37 11.10 -26.17
N LEU A 17 12.84 12.26 -25.79
CA LEU A 17 12.30 12.51 -24.47
C LEU A 17 11.09 11.57 -24.32
N LYS A 18 11.33 10.37 -23.78
CA LYS A 18 10.23 9.54 -23.29
C LYS A 18 9.52 10.34 -22.20
N ALA A 19 8.23 10.58 -22.37
CA ALA A 19 7.45 11.21 -21.32
C ALA A 19 7.54 10.35 -20.06
N GLN A 20 8.04 10.94 -18.97
CA GLN A 20 8.16 10.22 -17.69
C GLN A 20 6.74 9.97 -17.15
N GLN A 21 6.51 8.74 -16.71
CA GLN A 21 5.29 8.34 -16.01
C GLN A 21 5.03 9.27 -14.83
N LYS A 22 3.78 9.71 -14.67
CA LYS A 22 3.40 10.72 -13.67
C LYS A 22 2.68 10.13 -12.47
N THR A 23 2.15 8.93 -12.66
CA THR A 23 1.29 8.26 -11.69
C THR A 23 1.81 6.87 -11.35
N PHE A 24 1.33 6.33 -10.24
CA PHE A 24 1.48 4.93 -9.84
C PHE A 24 0.14 4.40 -9.32
N CYS A 25 0.07 3.11 -9.01
CA CYS A 25 -1.13 2.50 -8.43
C CYS A 25 -0.71 1.46 -7.38
N ASN A 26 -1.48 1.32 -6.31
CA ASN A 26 -1.29 0.27 -5.32
C ASN A 26 -1.96 -1.06 -5.76
N PRO A 27 -1.43 -2.23 -5.36
CA PRO A 27 -0.15 -2.43 -4.68
C PRO A 27 1.04 -1.99 -5.54
N ILE A 28 2.13 -1.55 -4.90
CA ILE A 28 3.30 -1.06 -5.65
C ILE A 28 4.01 -2.19 -6.41
N ASN A 29 4.62 -1.84 -7.54
CA ASN A 29 5.30 -2.81 -8.41
C ASN A 29 6.78 -2.96 -8.05
N ILE A 30 7.08 -3.92 -7.18
CA ILE A 30 8.46 -4.35 -6.86
C ILE A 30 8.60 -5.85 -7.12
N ASP A 31 9.84 -6.34 -7.26
CA ASP A 31 10.15 -7.76 -7.45
C ASP A 31 10.06 -8.52 -6.11
N TYR A 32 8.85 -8.65 -5.56
CA TYR A 32 8.59 -9.33 -4.29
C TYR A 32 9.21 -10.74 -4.25
N GLY A 33 9.81 -11.08 -3.12
CA GLY A 33 10.20 -12.44 -2.76
C GLY A 33 9.00 -13.34 -2.49
N TYR A 34 9.21 -14.64 -2.60
CA TYR A 34 8.25 -15.67 -2.23
C TYR A 34 8.37 -15.99 -0.74
N THR A 35 7.28 -16.44 -0.12
CA THR A 35 7.34 -16.87 1.28
C THR A 35 8.45 -17.93 1.44
N PRO A 36 9.42 -17.72 2.35
CA PRO A 36 10.52 -18.69 2.55
C PRO A 36 10.08 -19.86 3.43
N PHE A 37 8.86 -19.83 3.98
CA PHE A 37 8.37 -20.80 4.94
C PHE A 37 7.56 -21.90 4.27
N GLU A 38 7.97 -23.15 4.47
CA GLU A 38 7.25 -24.31 3.96
C GLU A 38 5.82 -24.40 4.51
N VAL A 39 5.63 -24.09 5.80
CA VAL A 39 4.32 -24.13 6.45
C VAL A 39 3.32 -23.15 5.82
N PHE A 40 3.79 -21.98 5.37
CA PHE A 40 2.95 -21.00 4.68
C PHE A 40 2.75 -21.33 3.20
N SER A 41 3.58 -22.20 2.62
CA SER A 41 3.52 -22.60 1.21
C SER A 41 2.62 -23.82 0.95
N LYS A 42 2.03 -24.43 1.98
CA LYS A 42 1.26 -25.69 1.86
C LYS A 42 0.05 -25.61 0.92
N GLN A 43 -0.61 -24.46 0.84
CA GLN A 43 -1.73 -24.20 -0.08
C GLN A 43 -1.27 -23.54 -1.39
N GLY A 44 0.04 -23.56 -1.65
CA GLY A 44 0.67 -22.99 -2.84
C GLY A 44 1.70 -21.93 -2.47
N LYS A 45 2.85 -22.00 -3.15
CA LYS A 45 3.90 -20.98 -3.06
C LYS A 45 3.39 -19.66 -3.63
N HIS A 46 3.77 -18.55 -3.01
CA HIS A 46 3.31 -17.21 -3.36
C HIS A 46 4.31 -16.14 -2.93
N ARG A 47 4.29 -15.01 -3.62
CA ARG A 47 4.97 -13.80 -3.22
C ARG A 47 4.34 -13.27 -1.94
N ALA A 48 5.18 -12.76 -1.04
CA ALA A 48 4.72 -12.11 0.17
C ALA A 48 5.80 -11.18 0.71
N THR A 49 5.38 -9.99 1.14
CA THR A 49 6.14 -9.13 2.04
C THR A 49 5.16 -8.23 2.79
N ALA A 50 5.62 -7.67 3.90
CA ALA A 50 4.83 -6.81 4.77
C ALA A 50 5.77 -5.96 5.61
N ASP A 51 5.19 -5.22 6.55
CA ASP A 51 5.90 -4.50 7.61
C ASP A 51 6.94 -3.53 7.01
N PRO A 52 6.55 -2.71 6.01
CA PRO A 52 7.49 -1.90 5.26
C PRO A 52 7.96 -0.67 6.04
N VAL A 53 9.23 -0.32 5.83
CA VAL A 53 9.80 0.97 6.24
C VAL A 53 10.44 1.64 5.04
N ILE A 54 10.07 2.90 4.78
CA ILE A 54 10.81 3.79 3.89
C ILE A 54 11.53 4.85 4.71
N VAL A 55 12.84 4.99 4.47
CA VAL A 55 13.64 6.10 5.00
C VAL A 55 14.20 6.92 3.84
N ASN A 56 14.02 8.24 3.91
CA ASN A 56 14.75 9.17 3.05
C ASN A 56 16.13 9.44 3.62
N PHE A 57 17.17 9.05 2.88
CA PHE A 57 18.55 9.18 3.29
C PHE A 57 19.39 9.68 2.12
N LYS A 58 20.03 10.85 2.30
CA LYS A 58 20.83 11.52 1.25
C LYS A 58 20.06 11.69 -0.08
N ASN A 59 18.80 12.16 0.02
CA ASN A 59 17.87 12.38 -1.10
C ASN A 59 17.57 11.12 -1.93
N LYS A 60 17.57 9.96 -1.27
CA LYS A 60 17.15 8.67 -1.86
C LYS A 60 16.22 7.97 -0.89
N LEU A 61 15.19 7.34 -1.42
CA LEU A 61 14.25 6.54 -0.64
C LEU A 61 14.79 5.12 -0.56
N PHE A 62 14.87 4.56 0.65
CA PHE A 62 15.24 3.16 0.89
C PHE A 62 14.08 2.41 1.50
N LEU A 63 13.62 1.36 0.83
CA LEU A 63 12.51 0.51 1.22
C LEU A 63 13.03 -0.83 1.75
N PHE A 64 12.74 -1.12 3.02
CA PHE A 64 12.96 -2.41 3.67
C PHE A 64 11.63 -3.02 4.04
N SER A 65 11.54 -4.35 3.97
CA SER A 65 10.32 -5.06 4.33
C SER A 65 10.62 -6.53 4.63
N THR A 66 9.64 -7.22 5.18
CA THR A 66 9.78 -8.60 5.68
C THR A 66 10.18 -9.60 4.58
N ASN A 67 11.24 -10.37 4.85
CA ASN A 67 11.70 -11.58 4.15
C ASN A 67 12.11 -11.42 2.70
N GLN A 68 12.79 -10.32 2.38
CA GLN A 68 13.19 -10.01 1.01
C GLN A 68 14.66 -10.31 0.68
N GLU A 69 15.47 -10.75 1.67
CA GLU A 69 16.92 -10.97 1.52
C GLU A 69 17.64 -9.78 0.87
N GLY A 70 17.26 -8.57 1.29
CA GLY A 70 17.74 -7.33 0.73
C GLY A 70 16.71 -6.22 0.89
N TYR A 71 16.86 -5.18 0.08
CA TYR A 71 16.05 -3.96 0.16
C TYR A 71 16.08 -3.23 -1.19
N TRP A 72 15.20 -2.25 -1.35
CA TRP A 72 15.16 -1.42 -2.56
C TRP A 72 15.59 0.00 -2.27
N TYR A 73 16.08 0.69 -3.30
CA TYR A 73 16.19 2.14 -3.28
C TYR A 73 15.61 2.76 -4.53
N SER A 74 15.13 4.00 -4.41
CA SER A 74 14.56 4.77 -5.52
C SER A 74 14.85 6.26 -5.36
N ASP A 75 14.94 6.95 -6.49
CA ASP A 75 15.06 8.42 -6.55
C ASP A 75 13.68 9.10 -6.62
N ASP A 76 12.65 8.39 -7.08
CA ASP A 76 11.36 8.94 -7.51
C ASP A 76 10.13 8.20 -6.98
N MET A 77 10.33 7.17 -6.14
CA MET A 77 9.30 6.26 -5.60
C MET A 77 8.67 5.33 -6.65
N LEU A 78 9.17 5.33 -7.89
CA LEU A 78 8.68 4.52 -8.99
C LEU A 78 9.69 3.46 -9.43
N ASP A 79 10.90 3.86 -9.82
CA ASP A 79 11.93 2.92 -10.27
C ASP A 79 12.73 2.42 -9.06
N TRP A 80 12.27 1.31 -8.49
CA TRP A 80 12.91 0.63 -7.37
C TRP A 80 14.04 -0.28 -7.85
N LYS A 81 15.23 -0.09 -7.29
CA LYS A 81 16.44 -0.88 -7.56
C LYS A 81 16.72 -1.77 -6.37
N PHE A 82 16.65 -3.08 -6.58
CA PHE A 82 16.92 -4.06 -5.52
C PHE A 82 18.42 -4.22 -5.26
N VAL A 83 18.80 -4.22 -3.99
CA VAL A 83 20.13 -4.58 -3.49
C VAL A 83 19.97 -5.89 -2.72
N HIS A 84 20.51 -6.98 -3.26
CA HIS A 84 20.53 -8.26 -2.56
C HIS A 84 21.51 -8.18 -1.39
N ARG A 85 21.04 -8.57 -0.21
CA ARG A 85 21.84 -8.63 1.01
C ARG A 85 21.12 -9.47 2.07
N LYS A 86 21.78 -10.49 2.58
CA LYS A 86 21.35 -11.17 3.81
C LYS A 86 21.89 -10.43 5.02
N PHE A 87 21.02 -10.14 5.98
CA PHE A 87 21.35 -9.51 7.26
C PHE A 87 21.55 -10.54 8.37
N LEU A 88 20.98 -11.74 8.24
CA LEU A 88 21.33 -12.89 9.07
C LEU A 88 22.80 -13.29 8.88
N ARG A 89 23.45 -13.65 9.99
CA ARG A 89 24.85 -14.11 10.01
C ARG A 89 24.98 -15.63 9.88
N ASP A 90 23.92 -16.35 10.23
CA ASP A 90 23.85 -17.81 10.22
C ASP A 90 22.46 -18.27 9.76
N ASN A 91 22.24 -19.59 9.77
CA ASN A 91 20.98 -20.22 9.36
C ASN A 91 20.09 -20.59 10.56
N LYS A 92 20.29 -19.98 11.75
CA LYS A 92 19.43 -20.21 12.92
C LYS A 92 17.98 -19.84 12.61
N TYR A 93 17.79 -18.76 11.86
CA TYR A 93 16.48 -18.29 11.41
C TYR A 93 16.32 -18.49 9.90
N THR A 94 15.08 -18.78 9.48
CA THR A 94 14.71 -18.85 8.05
C THR A 94 14.27 -17.48 7.51
N HIS A 95 13.84 -16.56 8.39
CA HIS A 95 13.46 -15.20 8.02
C HIS A 95 14.65 -14.26 8.14
N ASP A 96 15.00 -13.56 7.06
CA ASP A 96 16.13 -12.63 7.06
C ASP A 96 15.85 -11.38 7.92
N LEU A 97 15.17 -10.38 7.34
CA LEU A 97 14.57 -9.29 8.08
C LEU A 97 13.08 -9.57 8.26
N ASN A 98 12.59 -9.58 9.49
CA ASN A 98 11.15 -9.55 9.80
C ASN A 98 10.83 -8.24 10.52
N ALA A 99 9.82 -7.50 10.06
CA ALA A 99 9.44 -6.17 10.54
C ALA A 99 10.65 -5.28 10.87
N PRO A 100 11.48 -4.92 9.86
CA PRO A 100 12.77 -4.27 10.11
C PRO A 100 12.62 -2.84 10.62
N ALA A 101 13.42 -2.48 11.62
CA ALA A 101 13.67 -1.08 11.97
C ALA A 101 14.75 -0.50 11.06
N VAL A 102 14.49 0.66 10.48
CA VAL A 102 15.47 1.41 9.68
C VAL A 102 15.41 2.88 10.07
N TRP A 103 16.57 3.50 10.32
CA TRP A 103 16.64 4.92 10.63
C TRP A 103 17.93 5.55 10.11
N ALA A 104 17.84 6.82 9.75
CA ALA A 104 18.99 7.64 9.49
C ALA A 104 19.46 8.31 10.79
N MET A 105 20.75 8.28 11.04
CA MET A 105 21.37 9.06 12.11
C MET A 105 22.65 9.67 11.56
N LYS A 106 22.63 11.01 11.39
CA LYS A 106 23.70 11.78 10.76
C LYS A 106 23.95 11.29 9.32
N ASP A 107 25.18 10.93 8.97
CA ASP A 107 25.60 10.55 7.63
C ASP A 107 25.49 9.03 7.34
N THR A 108 24.81 8.30 8.24
CA THR A 108 24.76 6.83 8.27
C THR A 108 23.33 6.32 8.39
N LEU A 109 23.01 5.27 7.62
CA LEU A 109 21.75 4.52 7.69
C LEU A 109 21.95 3.26 8.53
N TYR A 110 21.00 2.94 9.41
CA TYR A 110 21.06 1.79 10.30
C TYR A 110 19.87 0.85 10.06
N VAL A 111 20.09 -0.44 10.26
CA VAL A 111 19.06 -1.49 10.11
C VAL A 111 19.16 -2.47 11.28
N PHE A 112 18.01 -2.88 11.79
CA PHE A 112 17.86 -3.91 12.82
C PHE A 112 16.60 -4.75 12.54
N GLY A 113 16.70 -6.07 12.61
CA GLY A 113 15.58 -7.00 12.39
C GLY A 113 14.95 -7.46 13.69
N SER A 114 13.71 -7.93 13.64
CA SER A 114 13.02 -8.48 14.80
C SER A 114 13.73 -9.70 15.38
N THR A 115 13.89 -9.74 16.71
CA THR A 115 14.37 -10.91 17.45
C THR A 115 13.83 -10.91 18.88
N TRP A 116 13.55 -12.10 19.42
CA TRP A 116 13.24 -12.29 20.85
C TRP A 116 14.51 -12.50 21.69
N GLU A 117 15.65 -12.73 21.04
CA GLU A 117 16.94 -13.00 21.66
C GLU A 117 17.92 -11.83 21.45
N GLN A 118 19.13 -11.95 21.99
CA GLN A 118 20.20 -10.96 21.85
C GLN A 118 21.21 -11.38 20.76
N ASP A 119 20.73 -11.68 19.56
CA ASP A 119 21.53 -12.34 18.52
C ASP A 119 21.47 -11.68 17.13
N PHE A 120 20.58 -10.70 16.95
CA PHE A 120 20.54 -9.87 15.75
C PHE A 120 21.43 -8.63 15.90
N PRO A 121 22.42 -8.40 15.01
CA PRO A 121 23.26 -7.21 15.09
C PRO A 121 22.57 -5.97 14.52
N ILE A 122 22.95 -4.79 15.00
CA ILE A 122 22.63 -3.53 14.32
C ILE A 122 23.64 -3.34 13.20
N TRP A 123 23.15 -3.22 11.97
CA TRP A 123 23.95 -2.94 10.79
C TRP A 123 23.96 -1.44 10.46
N LYS A 124 25.04 -0.96 9.84
CA LYS A 124 25.16 0.41 9.37
C LYS A 124 25.78 0.52 7.99
N SER A 125 25.37 1.54 7.23
CA SER A 125 25.94 1.87 5.92
C SER A 125 25.98 3.38 5.68
N THR A 126 27.09 3.86 5.14
CA THR A 126 27.20 5.23 4.60
C THR A 126 26.87 5.31 3.10
N ASN A 127 26.81 4.15 2.43
CA ASN A 127 26.50 4.00 1.00
C ASN A 127 25.55 2.81 0.73
N PRO A 128 24.29 2.89 1.20
CA PRO A 128 23.34 1.78 1.07
C PRO A 128 22.83 1.57 -0.37
N THR A 129 23.28 2.34 -1.37
CA THR A 129 22.93 2.05 -2.80
C THR A 129 23.61 0.78 -3.35
N LYS A 130 24.48 0.18 -2.55
CA LYS A 130 25.18 -1.08 -2.79
C LYS A 130 25.20 -1.87 -1.48
N ASP A 131 25.58 -3.13 -1.56
CA ASP A 131 25.83 -3.96 -0.38
C ASP A 131 27.15 -3.55 0.32
N ASP A 132 27.12 -2.41 1.01
CA ASP A 132 28.24 -1.87 1.81
C ASP A 132 27.75 -1.62 3.24
N TRP A 133 27.65 -2.69 4.01
CA TRP A 133 27.18 -2.63 5.39
C TRP A 133 28.18 -3.25 6.35
N LYS A 134 28.25 -2.67 7.54
CA LYS A 134 29.14 -3.10 8.62
C LYS A 134 28.32 -3.26 9.89
N ILE A 135 28.76 -4.15 10.76
CA ILE A 135 28.17 -4.27 12.09
C ILE A 135 28.49 -2.98 12.85
N ALA A 136 27.45 -2.29 13.31
CA ALA A 136 27.56 -1.16 14.22
C ALA A 136 27.70 -1.65 15.66
N VAL A 137 26.86 -2.63 16.03
CA VAL A 137 26.84 -3.31 17.32
C VAL A 137 26.47 -4.77 17.07
N ASP A 138 27.25 -5.69 17.63
CA ASP A 138 27.05 -7.14 17.44
C ASP A 138 25.79 -7.65 18.15
N THR A 139 25.52 -7.09 19.33
CA THR A 139 24.43 -7.52 20.20
C THR A 139 23.77 -6.32 20.86
N LEU A 140 22.48 -6.16 20.63
CA LEU A 140 21.64 -5.25 21.40
C LEU A 140 21.25 -5.92 22.73
N LYS A 141 21.35 -5.22 23.86
CA LYS A 141 21.02 -5.74 25.20
C LYS A 141 19.55 -6.12 25.41
N VAL A 142 18.68 -5.89 24.43
CA VAL A 142 17.26 -6.24 24.48
C VAL A 142 16.87 -6.95 23.19
N GLY A 143 16.09 -8.02 23.30
CA GLY A 143 15.36 -8.59 22.17
C GLY A 143 14.18 -7.68 21.87
N ALA A 144 14.09 -7.19 20.64
CA ALA A 144 13.04 -6.29 20.21
C ALA A 144 12.35 -6.88 18.98
N TRP A 145 11.08 -7.26 19.17
CA TRP A 145 10.19 -7.71 18.11
C TRP A 145 9.38 -6.53 17.58
N ASP A 146 9.23 -6.42 16.26
CA ASP A 146 8.71 -5.25 15.55
C ASP A 146 9.35 -3.93 16.03
N PRO A 147 10.69 -3.83 15.98
CA PRO A 147 11.41 -2.67 16.48
C PRO A 147 11.18 -1.43 15.60
N ALA A 148 11.22 -0.26 16.22
CA ALA A 148 11.46 1.00 15.55
C ALA A 148 12.42 1.88 16.35
N PHE A 149 13.27 2.61 15.62
CA PHE A 149 14.20 3.56 16.20
C PHE A 149 13.85 4.98 15.75
N HIS A 150 13.96 5.93 16.67
CA HIS A 150 13.81 7.35 16.37
C HIS A 150 15.02 8.12 16.88
N TYR A 151 15.77 8.72 15.96
CA TYR A 151 16.84 9.65 16.30
C TYR A 151 16.28 11.08 16.31
N ASP A 152 16.24 11.68 17.49
CA ASP A 152 15.92 13.09 17.66
C ASP A 152 17.20 13.91 17.52
N GLU A 153 17.38 14.49 16.33
CA GLU A 153 18.57 15.24 15.98
C GLU A 153 18.77 16.48 16.86
N ASP A 154 17.71 17.23 17.16
CA ASP A 154 17.77 18.44 17.99
C ASP A 154 18.27 18.14 19.41
N LYS A 155 17.90 16.96 19.92
CA LYS A 155 18.30 16.51 21.27
C LYS A 155 19.55 15.64 21.27
N ASN A 156 20.04 15.22 20.10
CA ASN A 156 21.05 14.17 19.93
C ASN A 156 20.74 12.94 20.82
N LYS A 157 19.50 12.45 20.73
CA LYS A 157 19.01 11.27 21.47
C LYS A 157 18.43 10.22 20.53
N LEU A 158 18.59 8.96 20.89
CA LEU A 158 18.03 7.82 20.16
C LEU A 158 17.06 7.07 21.07
N TYR A 159 15.92 6.66 20.51
CA TYR A 159 14.90 5.90 21.22
C TYR A 159 14.58 4.63 20.45
N LEU A 160 14.27 3.56 21.18
CA LEU A 160 13.81 2.28 20.65
C LEU A 160 12.39 2.02 21.15
N TYR A 161 11.52 1.56 20.27
CA TYR A 161 10.15 1.13 20.54
C TYR A 161 9.95 -0.28 19.97
N TRP A 162 9.21 -1.15 20.66
CA TRP A 162 9.04 -2.53 20.21
C TRP A 162 7.86 -3.23 20.90
N GLY A 163 7.42 -4.35 20.30
CA GLY A 163 6.42 -5.25 20.83
C GLY A 163 5.45 -5.71 19.76
N SER A 164 4.98 -6.95 19.86
CA SER A 164 3.77 -7.46 19.22
C SER A 164 3.06 -8.33 20.24
N SER A 165 1.86 -7.93 20.66
CA SER A 165 1.15 -8.64 21.72
C SER A 165 -0.33 -8.30 21.75
N ASN A 166 -1.14 -9.27 22.17
CA ASN A 166 -2.54 -9.08 22.56
C ASN A 166 -2.75 -8.96 24.08
N GLU A 167 -1.66 -8.96 24.86
CA GLU A 167 -1.69 -8.83 26.32
C GLU A 167 -0.90 -7.61 26.78
N TRP A 168 0.34 -7.47 26.29
CA TRP A 168 1.30 -6.47 26.72
C TRP A 168 1.27 -5.20 25.85
N PRO A 169 1.62 -4.02 26.41
CA PRO A 169 1.75 -2.82 25.61
C PRO A 169 3.00 -2.87 24.73
N LEU A 170 3.05 -1.99 23.73
CA LEU A 170 4.32 -1.57 23.14
C LEU A 170 5.22 -0.98 24.24
N LEU A 171 6.51 -1.25 24.14
CA LEU A 171 7.54 -0.79 25.06
C LEU A 171 8.42 0.26 24.39
N GLY A 172 9.05 1.11 25.19
CA GLY A 172 9.99 2.13 24.73
C GLY A 172 11.12 2.36 25.70
N THR A 173 12.31 2.68 25.20
CA THR A 173 13.48 3.04 26.01
C THR A 173 14.40 4.01 25.28
N GLU A 174 15.23 4.74 26.03
CA GLU A 174 16.32 5.53 25.48
C GLU A 174 17.51 4.62 25.17
N VAL A 175 18.14 4.84 24.01
CA VAL A 175 19.34 4.16 23.53
C VAL A 175 20.50 5.15 23.51
N LYS A 176 21.64 4.76 24.07
CA LYS A 176 22.83 5.62 24.08
C LYS A 176 23.39 5.76 22.66
N VAL A 177 23.40 6.96 22.10
CA VAL A 177 23.85 7.25 20.72
C VAL A 177 25.25 6.70 20.40
N ASN A 178 26.19 6.79 21.34
CA ASN A 178 27.59 6.40 21.10
C ASN A 178 27.82 4.88 21.12
N THR A 179 27.00 4.14 21.86
CA THR A 179 27.17 2.69 22.04
C THR A 179 26.06 1.88 21.38
N LEU A 180 24.96 2.52 20.97
CA LEU A 180 23.71 1.93 20.48
C LEU A 180 23.13 0.87 21.43
N GLN A 181 23.35 1.03 22.74
CA GLN A 181 22.84 0.11 23.76
C GLN A 181 21.61 0.65 24.48
N SER A 182 20.65 -0.24 24.74
CA SER A 182 19.39 0.01 25.46
C SER A 182 19.60 0.01 26.98
N GLU A 183 20.25 1.06 27.49
CA GLU A 183 20.55 1.21 28.92
C GLU A 183 19.56 2.13 29.67
N GLY A 184 18.59 2.70 28.96
CA GLY A 184 17.51 3.48 29.56
C GLY A 184 16.47 2.62 30.27
N PHE A 185 15.65 3.26 31.11
CA PHE A 185 14.48 2.62 31.71
C PHE A 185 13.44 2.29 30.64
N VAL A 186 12.96 1.04 30.66
CA VAL A 186 11.85 0.59 29.80
C VAL A 186 10.54 1.16 30.33
N LYS A 187 9.75 1.76 29.44
CA LYS A 187 8.43 2.32 29.73
C LYS A 187 7.37 1.67 28.84
N PRO A 188 6.16 1.39 29.36
CA PRO A 188 5.02 1.05 28.51
C PRO A 188 4.57 2.28 27.72
N ILE A 189 4.22 2.10 26.45
CA ILE A 189 3.91 3.18 25.51
C ILE A 189 2.44 3.16 25.10
N VAL A 190 1.99 2.08 24.44
CA VAL A 190 0.62 1.99 23.90
C VAL A 190 0.04 0.59 24.17
N ARG A 191 -1.23 0.54 24.57
CA ARG A 191 -2.06 -0.67 24.59
C ARG A 191 -3.38 -0.35 23.89
N LEU A 192 -3.97 -1.36 23.24
CA LEU A 192 -5.31 -1.24 22.67
C LEU A 192 -6.38 -1.16 23.76
N LYS A 193 -7.49 -0.54 23.40
CA LYS A 193 -8.74 -0.46 24.18
C LYS A 193 -9.91 -0.83 23.26
N PRO A 194 -10.00 -2.09 22.80
CA PRO A 194 -11.06 -2.53 21.89
C PRO A 194 -12.47 -2.31 22.44
N GLU A 195 -12.65 -2.20 23.76
CA GLU A 195 -13.88 -1.80 24.44
C GLU A 195 -14.36 -0.39 24.07
N ASP A 196 -13.44 0.51 23.73
CA ASP A 196 -13.70 1.90 23.37
C ASP A 196 -13.50 2.15 21.87
N HIS A 197 -12.47 1.54 21.26
CA HIS A 197 -12.07 1.77 19.88
C HIS A 197 -12.49 0.62 18.97
N GLY A 198 -13.51 0.85 18.14
CA GLY A 198 -14.10 -0.20 17.30
C GLY A 198 -13.11 -0.86 16.34
N TRP A 199 -12.22 -0.07 15.75
CA TRP A 199 -11.24 -0.53 14.75
C TRP A 199 -10.10 -1.34 15.36
N GLU A 200 -9.91 -1.26 16.68
CA GLU A 200 -8.92 -2.05 17.40
C GLU A 200 -9.44 -3.45 17.74
N ARG A 201 -10.66 -3.83 17.33
CA ARG A 201 -11.22 -5.17 17.61
C ARG A 201 -10.73 -6.20 16.59
N PHE A 202 -10.33 -7.37 17.04
CA PHE A 202 -9.85 -8.47 16.21
C PHE A 202 -10.95 -9.03 15.28
N GLY A 203 -10.57 -9.48 14.08
CA GLY A 203 -11.45 -10.15 13.11
C GLY A 203 -11.73 -9.33 11.85
N GLU A 204 -12.18 -9.99 10.78
CA GLU A 204 -12.48 -9.36 9.48
C GLU A 204 -13.51 -8.22 9.59
N TYR A 205 -14.43 -8.33 10.56
CA TYR A 205 -15.47 -7.33 10.80
C TYR A 205 -15.24 -6.51 12.08
N ASN A 206 -14.04 -6.56 12.65
CA ASN A 206 -13.70 -5.93 13.92
C ASN A 206 -14.72 -6.27 15.03
N ASP A 207 -14.92 -7.55 15.31
CA ASP A 207 -16.02 -8.07 16.15
C ASP A 207 -15.56 -8.91 17.36
N ASN A 208 -14.24 -9.07 17.56
CA ASN A 208 -13.63 -9.79 18.69
C ASN A 208 -14.17 -11.23 18.85
N VAL A 209 -14.35 -11.94 17.73
CA VAL A 209 -15.04 -13.23 17.71
C VAL A 209 -14.36 -14.35 18.52
N PHE A 210 -13.02 -14.39 18.61
CA PHE A 210 -12.33 -15.47 19.34
C PHE A 210 -10.98 -15.12 19.98
N LEU A 211 -10.37 -13.98 19.64
CA LEU A 211 -9.06 -13.58 20.16
C LEU A 211 -9.08 -12.08 20.51
N GLN A 212 -8.27 -11.71 21.51
CA GLN A 212 -7.99 -10.29 21.78
C GLN A 212 -7.08 -9.72 20.67
N PRO A 213 -7.21 -8.43 20.34
CA PRO A 213 -6.46 -7.80 19.26
C PRO A 213 -4.98 -7.64 19.61
N PHE A 214 -4.13 -7.63 18.58
CA PHE A 214 -2.70 -7.39 18.71
C PHE A 214 -2.37 -5.91 18.46
N VAL A 215 -1.56 -5.33 19.34
CA VAL A 215 -0.80 -4.11 19.05
C VAL A 215 0.59 -4.50 18.59
N GLU A 216 1.06 -3.90 17.51
CA GLU A 216 2.40 -4.15 16.96
C GLU A 216 2.89 -3.00 16.07
N GLY A 217 3.98 -3.20 15.32
CA GLY A 217 4.43 -2.27 14.28
C GLY A 217 4.65 -0.84 14.75
N ALA A 218 5.42 -0.65 15.82
CA ALA A 218 5.70 0.69 16.34
C ALA A 218 6.39 1.56 15.28
N TRP A 219 6.03 2.83 15.16
CA TRP A 219 6.77 3.82 14.37
C TRP A 219 6.67 5.20 15.01
N MET A 220 7.70 6.04 14.85
CA MET A 220 7.75 7.34 15.53
C MET A 220 8.12 8.46 14.55
N THR A 221 7.19 9.40 14.40
CA THR A 221 7.41 10.64 13.63
C THR A 221 7.44 11.84 14.57
N LYS A 222 8.43 12.73 14.41
CA LYS A 222 8.48 14.02 15.12
C LYS A 222 8.01 15.13 14.19
N HIS A 223 7.04 15.92 14.61
CA HIS A 223 6.51 17.05 13.85
C HIS A 223 6.06 18.16 14.80
N ASN A 224 6.41 19.43 14.51
CA ASN A 224 6.07 20.61 15.33
C ASN A 224 6.33 20.44 16.84
N GLY A 225 7.46 19.82 17.20
CA GLY A 225 7.86 19.59 18.60
C GLY A 225 7.05 18.51 19.33
N LYS A 226 6.20 17.77 18.62
CA LYS A 226 5.41 16.62 19.11
C LYS A 226 5.94 15.32 18.52
N TYR A 227 5.69 14.23 19.23
CA TYR A 227 6.02 12.85 18.90
C TYR A 227 4.73 12.08 18.63
N TYR A 228 4.62 11.53 17.43
CA TYR A 228 3.47 10.77 16.94
C TYR A 228 3.86 9.30 16.91
N MET A 229 3.48 8.59 17.98
CA MET A 229 3.64 7.15 18.09
C MET A 229 2.56 6.46 17.27
N GLN A 230 2.98 5.88 16.15
CA GLN A 230 2.17 5.04 15.29
C GLN A 230 2.26 3.58 15.75
N TYR A 231 1.17 2.84 15.57
CA TYR A 231 1.09 1.41 15.89
C TYR A 231 0.08 0.71 14.98
N GLY A 232 0.37 -0.53 14.62
CA GLY A 232 -0.52 -1.42 13.88
C GLY A 232 -1.50 -2.15 14.78
N ALA A 233 -2.75 -2.27 14.32
CA ALA A 233 -3.81 -3.08 14.93
C ALA A 233 -4.90 -3.41 13.89
N PRO A 234 -5.77 -4.42 14.11
CA PRO A 234 -5.77 -5.35 15.23
C PRO A 234 -5.14 -6.72 14.91
N ALA A 235 -4.91 -7.04 13.64
CA ALA A 235 -4.20 -8.22 13.16
C ALA A 235 -3.94 -8.16 11.64
N THR A 236 -2.76 -8.58 11.22
CA THR A 236 -2.29 -8.45 9.81
C THR A 236 -3.07 -9.31 8.81
N GLU A 237 -3.84 -10.30 9.24
CA GLU A 237 -4.58 -11.22 8.35
C GLU A 237 -5.96 -10.73 7.88
N PHE A 238 -6.39 -9.54 8.28
CA PHE A 238 -7.73 -9.01 7.97
C PHE A 238 -7.71 -7.71 7.18
N SER A 239 -8.79 -7.45 6.44
CA SER A 239 -8.93 -6.23 5.62
C SER A 239 -8.99 -4.94 6.46
N GLY A 240 -9.34 -5.06 7.74
CA GLY A 240 -9.39 -3.98 8.71
C GLY A 240 -8.05 -3.58 9.33
N TYR A 241 -6.94 -4.22 8.95
CA TYR A 241 -5.62 -3.88 9.49
C TYR A 241 -5.21 -2.44 9.17
N SER A 242 -4.86 -1.69 10.19
CA SER A 242 -4.77 -0.22 10.21
C SER A 242 -3.66 0.26 11.12
N ASP A 243 -3.27 1.53 10.98
CA ASP A 243 -2.43 2.20 11.98
C ASP A 243 -3.19 3.30 12.74
N GLY A 244 -2.95 3.36 14.05
CA GLY A 244 -3.40 4.41 14.95
C GLY A 244 -2.25 5.29 15.42
N VAL A 245 -2.58 6.42 16.04
CA VAL A 245 -1.60 7.39 16.57
C VAL A 245 -1.92 7.78 18.01
N TYR A 246 -0.89 7.77 18.84
CA TYR A 246 -0.84 8.54 20.09
C TYR A 246 0.16 9.70 19.95
N VAL A 247 -0.16 10.85 20.55
CA VAL A 247 0.64 12.08 20.45
C VAL A 247 1.18 12.48 21.82
N SER A 248 2.44 12.89 21.90
CA SER A 248 3.04 13.45 23.11
C SER A 248 4.02 14.59 22.81
N LYS A 249 4.34 15.40 23.84
CA LYS A 249 5.47 16.34 23.84
C LYS A 249 6.79 15.70 24.31
N SER A 250 6.73 14.47 24.81
CA SER A 250 7.88 13.68 25.25
C SER A 250 7.92 12.35 24.48
N PRO A 251 9.10 11.85 24.07
CA PRO A 251 9.19 10.65 23.23
C PRO A 251 8.80 9.36 23.94
N LEU A 252 8.76 9.33 25.29
CA LEU A 252 8.58 8.09 26.07
C LEU A 252 7.43 8.15 27.09
N GLU A 253 6.67 9.24 27.17
CA GLU A 253 5.64 9.40 28.20
C GLU A 253 4.61 10.46 27.81
N GLY A 254 3.46 10.50 28.49
CA GLY A 254 2.43 11.53 28.27
C GLY A 254 1.71 11.41 26.93
N PHE A 255 1.60 10.20 26.40
CA PHE A 255 0.90 9.92 25.15
C PHE A 255 -0.62 10.02 25.32
N GLU A 256 -1.24 10.79 24.44
CA GLU A 256 -2.70 10.96 24.34
C GLU A 256 -3.20 10.39 23.01
N TYR A 257 -4.37 9.76 23.04
CA TYR A 257 -4.98 9.21 21.83
C TYR A 257 -5.32 10.33 20.84
N GLN A 258 -4.85 10.23 19.59
CA GLN A 258 -5.15 11.24 18.59
C GLN A 258 -6.66 11.25 18.28
N GLN A 259 -7.20 12.45 18.02
CA GLN A 259 -8.59 12.62 17.65
C GLN A 259 -8.97 11.82 16.39
N HIS A 260 -8.18 11.85 15.32
CA HIS A 260 -8.45 11.06 14.11
C HIS A 260 -7.69 9.72 14.15
N ASN A 261 -8.37 8.68 14.62
CA ASN A 261 -7.92 7.29 14.55
C ASN A 261 -9.04 6.39 13.98
N PRO A 262 -8.70 5.28 13.31
CA PRO A 262 -7.34 4.96 12.80
C PRO A 262 -6.88 6.04 11.81
N PHE A 263 -5.61 6.44 11.85
CA PHE A 263 -5.11 7.51 10.99
C PHE A 263 -4.85 7.02 9.57
N SER A 264 -4.54 5.72 9.43
CA SER A 264 -4.37 5.00 8.17
C SER A 264 -5.33 3.81 8.13
N TYR A 265 -6.28 3.84 7.19
CA TYR A 265 -7.34 2.83 7.11
C TYR A 265 -7.87 2.67 5.69
N LYS A 266 -7.90 1.43 5.18
CA LYS A 266 -8.38 1.09 3.83
C LYS A 266 -9.16 -0.23 3.82
N PRO A 267 -10.41 -0.26 4.33
CA PRO A 267 -11.18 -1.49 4.50
C PRO A 267 -11.94 -1.94 3.23
N GLY A 268 -11.91 -1.15 2.16
CA GLY A 268 -12.68 -1.40 0.94
C GLY A 268 -11.86 -1.15 -0.31
N GLY A 269 -12.40 -1.47 -1.49
CA GLY A 269 -11.68 -1.42 -2.77
C GLY A 269 -10.86 -2.69 -3.08
N PHE A 270 -10.00 -2.61 -4.10
CA PHE A 270 -9.18 -3.70 -4.62
C PHE A 270 -8.02 -4.05 -3.69
N ALA A 271 -7.27 -3.04 -3.25
CA ALA A 271 -6.12 -3.22 -2.35
C ALA A 271 -6.52 -2.71 -0.95
N ARG A 272 -6.77 -3.66 -0.03
CA ARG A 272 -7.27 -3.41 1.34
C ARG A 272 -6.17 -3.61 2.38
N GLY A 273 -6.39 -3.02 3.55
CA GLY A 273 -5.38 -2.91 4.60
C GLY A 273 -4.52 -1.66 4.42
N ALA A 274 -4.12 -1.07 5.53
CA ALA A 274 -3.17 0.02 5.61
C ALA A 274 -2.60 0.10 7.04
N GLY A 275 -2.21 -1.07 7.58
CA GLY A 275 -1.61 -1.21 8.92
C GLY A 275 -0.18 -1.76 8.86
N HIS A 276 0.52 -1.66 9.99
CA HIS A 276 1.96 -1.89 10.14
C HIS A 276 2.74 -1.15 9.07
N GLY A 277 2.84 0.16 9.22
CA GLY A 277 3.48 1.04 8.27
C GLY A 277 4.49 2.00 8.89
N ALA A 278 5.01 2.86 8.03
CA ALA A 278 5.94 3.92 8.39
C ALA A 278 5.61 5.20 7.61
N THR A 279 5.44 6.31 8.32
CA THR A 279 5.36 7.63 7.70
C THR A 279 6.75 8.22 7.42
N PHE A 280 6.95 8.73 6.22
CA PHE A 280 8.22 9.27 5.74
C PHE A 280 8.05 10.55 4.91
N GLU A 281 9.12 11.32 4.79
CA GLU A 281 9.19 12.46 3.86
C GLU A 281 9.79 12.04 2.52
N ASP A 282 9.20 12.44 1.40
CA ASP A 282 9.81 12.30 0.09
C ASP A 282 10.96 13.31 -0.14
N ASN A 283 11.57 13.27 -1.33
CA ASN A 283 12.64 14.19 -1.73
C ASN A 283 12.19 15.66 -1.87
N TYR A 284 10.89 15.93 -1.78
CA TYR A 284 10.26 17.24 -1.86
C TYR A 284 9.64 17.68 -0.52
N LYS A 285 9.90 16.94 0.57
CA LYS A 285 9.37 17.21 1.92
C LYS A 285 7.86 17.07 2.05
N ASN A 286 7.22 16.33 1.14
CA ASN A 286 5.84 15.90 1.36
C ASN A 286 5.80 14.61 2.18
N TRP A 287 4.75 14.44 2.97
CA TRP A 287 4.55 13.27 3.81
C TRP A 287 3.80 12.16 3.06
N TRP A 288 4.29 10.94 3.24
CA TRP A 288 3.71 9.72 2.68
C TRP A 288 3.68 8.66 3.77
N HIS A 289 2.77 7.70 3.63
CA HIS A 289 2.69 6.55 4.53
C HIS A 289 2.75 5.27 3.69
N ILE A 290 3.73 4.42 3.98
CA ILE A 290 3.81 3.08 3.40
C ILE A 290 3.28 2.07 4.41
N SER A 291 2.50 1.08 3.97
CA SER A 291 1.91 0.09 4.86
C SER A 291 1.65 -1.26 4.17
N THR A 292 1.27 -2.24 4.98
CA THR A 292 0.90 -3.58 4.54
C THR A 292 -0.52 -3.63 3.94
N ILE A 293 -0.61 -4.24 2.76
CA ILE A 293 -1.85 -4.64 2.07
C ILE A 293 -2.07 -6.13 2.32
N PHE A 294 -3.31 -6.48 2.67
CA PHE A 294 -3.73 -7.85 2.91
C PHE A 294 -4.22 -8.52 1.61
N ILE A 295 -3.91 -9.81 1.45
CA ILE A 295 -4.47 -10.68 0.41
C ILE A 295 -4.99 -11.96 1.06
N SER A 296 -4.12 -12.64 1.81
CA SER A 296 -4.45 -13.80 2.65
C SER A 296 -5.30 -14.89 1.97
N THR A 297 -4.93 -15.29 0.74
CA THR A 297 -5.67 -16.32 -0.01
C THR A 297 -5.11 -17.72 0.20
N LYS A 298 -3.78 -17.86 0.11
CA LYS A 298 -3.10 -19.16 0.32
C LYS A 298 -2.63 -19.34 1.75
N ASN A 299 -2.35 -18.24 2.43
CA ASN A 299 -1.95 -18.21 3.82
C ASN A 299 -2.32 -16.87 4.43
N ASN A 300 -2.62 -16.84 5.73
CA ASN A 300 -3.02 -15.62 6.44
C ASN A 300 -2.00 -14.46 6.34
N PHE A 301 -0.73 -14.74 6.02
CA PHE A 301 0.34 -13.74 5.88
C PHE A 301 0.72 -13.42 4.42
N GLU A 302 -0.11 -13.80 3.44
CA GLU A 302 0.05 -13.37 2.04
C GLU A 302 -0.29 -11.88 1.90
N ARG A 303 0.72 -11.05 1.63
CA ARG A 303 0.66 -9.59 1.78
C ARG A 303 1.45 -8.85 0.70
N ARG A 304 1.12 -7.58 0.47
CA ARG A 304 1.80 -6.63 -0.45
C ARG A 304 2.03 -5.29 0.23
N LEU A 305 2.63 -4.34 -0.48
CA LEU A 305 2.88 -3.00 0.03
C LEU A 305 2.05 -1.95 -0.72
N GLY A 306 1.54 -0.98 0.03
CA GLY A 306 0.85 0.21 -0.50
C GLY A 306 1.48 1.49 0.02
N ILE A 307 1.48 2.54 -0.80
CA ILE A 307 1.94 3.88 -0.43
C ILE A 307 0.79 4.88 -0.64
N TRP A 308 0.50 5.67 0.39
CA TRP A 308 -0.58 6.65 0.39
C TRP A 308 -0.09 8.06 0.76
N PRO A 309 -0.74 9.11 0.24
CA PRO A 309 -0.51 10.49 0.68
C PRO A 309 -0.83 10.63 2.18
N ALA A 310 0.05 11.28 2.93
CA ALA A 310 -0.16 11.54 4.35
C ALA A 310 0.20 12.99 4.69
N GLY A 311 -0.03 13.40 5.94
CA GLY A 311 0.40 14.71 6.40
C GLY A 311 -0.13 15.08 7.77
N PHE A 312 0.02 16.36 8.09
CA PHE A 312 -0.47 16.99 9.31
C PHE A 312 -1.35 18.17 8.91
N ASP A 313 -2.50 18.31 9.55
CA ASP A 313 -3.37 19.47 9.34
C ASP A 313 -2.93 20.68 10.19
N LYS A 314 -3.65 21.80 10.06
CA LYS A 314 -3.36 23.05 10.78
C LYS A 314 -3.49 22.95 12.31
N ASP A 315 -4.14 21.90 12.82
CA ASP A 315 -4.34 21.65 14.24
C ASP A 315 -3.43 20.50 14.72
N ASP A 316 -2.39 20.16 13.94
CA ASP A 316 -1.43 19.09 14.19
C ASP A 316 -2.07 17.68 14.23
N VAL A 317 -3.19 17.45 13.56
CA VAL A 317 -3.75 16.10 13.40
C VAL A 317 -3.06 15.38 12.25
N MET A 318 -2.46 14.23 12.54
CA MET A 318 -1.87 13.36 11.53
C MET A 318 -2.97 12.63 10.74
N TYR A 319 -2.84 12.60 9.42
CA TYR A 319 -3.80 11.94 8.53
C TYR A 319 -3.11 11.11 7.43
N CYS A 320 -3.81 10.11 6.92
CA CYS A 320 -3.47 9.37 5.71
C CYS A 320 -4.70 9.34 4.79
N ASN A 321 -4.55 9.78 3.54
CA ASN A 321 -5.64 9.77 2.58
C ASN A 321 -5.60 8.47 1.76
N THR A 322 -6.57 7.59 2.01
CA THR A 322 -6.70 6.30 1.32
C THR A 322 -7.79 6.28 0.25
N ALA A 323 -8.45 7.43 0.01
CA ALA A 323 -9.54 7.55 -0.95
C ALA A 323 -9.01 7.35 -2.36
N TYR A 324 -9.61 6.44 -3.13
CA TYR A 324 -9.09 6.02 -4.43
C TYR A 324 -7.62 5.55 -4.35
N GLY A 325 -7.16 5.07 -3.19
CA GLY A 325 -5.77 4.72 -2.92
C GLY A 325 -5.25 3.49 -3.69
N ASP A 326 -6.11 2.82 -4.45
CA ASP A 326 -5.83 1.75 -5.40
C ASP A 326 -6.23 2.14 -6.82
N TYR A 327 -6.30 3.45 -7.11
CA TYR A 327 -6.45 4.03 -8.45
C TYR A 327 -5.19 4.85 -8.79
N PRO A 328 -5.01 5.26 -10.07
CA PRO A 328 -3.89 6.10 -10.49
C PRO A 328 -3.69 7.33 -9.59
N THR A 329 -2.53 7.42 -8.97
CA THR A 329 -2.15 8.43 -7.98
C THR A 329 -0.87 9.13 -8.42
N TYR A 330 -0.78 10.45 -8.30
CA TYR A 330 0.42 11.19 -8.71
C TYR A 330 1.66 10.82 -7.90
N LEU A 331 2.81 10.70 -8.57
CA LEU A 331 4.12 10.54 -7.95
C LEU A 331 4.61 11.84 -7.28
N PRO A 332 5.55 11.77 -6.32
CA PRO A 332 6.11 12.92 -5.59
C PRO A 332 6.42 14.14 -6.46
N GLN A 333 7.14 13.95 -7.56
CA GLN A 333 7.53 15.01 -8.48
C GLN A 333 6.33 15.79 -9.06
N TYR A 334 5.20 15.12 -9.26
CA TYR A 334 3.97 15.68 -9.83
C TYR A 334 2.92 16.05 -8.77
N ALA A 335 3.21 15.76 -7.49
CA ALA A 335 2.36 16.05 -6.36
C ALA A 335 2.67 17.39 -5.69
N GLN A 336 3.79 18.03 -6.04
CA GLN A 336 4.22 19.30 -5.45
C GLN A 336 3.12 20.38 -5.48
N GLY A 337 2.87 21.01 -4.33
CA GLY A 337 1.87 22.07 -4.16
C GLY A 337 0.40 21.59 -4.20
N LYS A 338 0.14 20.29 -4.34
CA LYS A 338 -1.21 19.73 -4.19
C LYS A 338 -1.57 19.59 -2.71
N ASP A 339 -2.87 19.56 -2.45
CA ASP A 339 -3.44 19.35 -1.12
C ASP A 339 -3.57 17.84 -0.85
N PHE A 340 -2.61 17.28 -0.12
CA PHE A 340 -2.56 15.84 0.19
C PHE A 340 -3.76 15.38 1.02
N SER A 341 -4.41 16.28 1.77
CA SER A 341 -5.61 15.95 2.54
C SER A 341 -6.80 15.61 1.64
N LYS A 342 -6.79 16.10 0.39
CA LYS A 342 -7.78 15.77 -0.65
C LYS A 342 -7.37 14.57 -1.52
N GLY A 343 -6.23 13.95 -1.22
CA GLY A 343 -5.67 12.84 -1.97
C GLY A 343 -5.01 13.29 -3.26
N LEU A 344 -4.41 12.33 -3.96
CA LEU A 344 -3.63 12.54 -5.19
C LEU A 344 -4.16 11.75 -6.38
N PHE A 345 -5.42 11.33 -6.32
CA PHE A 345 -6.11 10.62 -7.41
C PHE A 345 -6.06 11.43 -8.71
N ALA A 346 -5.66 10.77 -9.80
CA ALA A 346 -5.47 11.40 -11.11
C ALA A 346 -6.80 11.65 -11.87
N GLY A 347 -7.93 11.17 -11.36
CA GLY A 347 -9.24 11.28 -12.00
C GLY A 347 -9.51 10.24 -13.10
N TRP A 348 -8.65 9.22 -13.23
CA TRP A 348 -8.83 8.12 -14.20
C TRP A 348 -9.59 6.97 -13.58
N MET A 349 -10.79 6.72 -14.10
CA MET A 349 -11.72 5.72 -13.57
C MET A 349 -11.43 4.33 -14.13
N LEU A 350 -11.82 3.30 -13.38
CA LEU A 350 -11.75 1.92 -13.83
C LEU A 350 -12.82 1.67 -14.90
N LEU A 351 -12.40 1.23 -16.08
CA LEU A 351 -13.26 1.10 -17.26
C LEU A 351 -13.91 -0.28 -17.40
N ASN A 352 -13.36 -1.28 -16.71
CA ASN A 352 -13.72 -2.68 -16.95
C ASN A 352 -14.23 -3.44 -15.72
N TYR A 353 -14.67 -2.74 -14.68
CA TYR A 353 -15.31 -3.37 -13.53
C TYR A 353 -16.49 -4.26 -13.96
N ASN A 354 -16.39 -5.54 -13.62
CA ASN A 354 -17.37 -6.59 -13.89
C ASN A 354 -17.86 -6.66 -15.36
N LYS A 355 -17.02 -6.25 -16.31
CA LYS A 355 -17.34 -6.28 -17.74
C LYS A 355 -17.10 -7.66 -18.36
N PRO A 356 -17.67 -7.95 -19.54
CA PRO A 356 -17.45 -9.23 -20.23
C PRO A 356 -15.98 -9.48 -20.54
N VAL A 357 -15.57 -10.75 -20.39
CA VAL A 357 -14.20 -11.21 -20.62
C VAL A 357 -14.18 -12.48 -21.46
N GLN A 358 -13.10 -12.66 -22.22
CA GLN A 358 -12.79 -13.88 -22.95
C GLN A 358 -11.35 -14.26 -22.65
N VAL A 359 -11.06 -15.56 -22.65
CA VAL A 359 -9.75 -16.08 -22.29
C VAL A 359 -9.36 -17.25 -23.20
N SER A 360 -8.06 -17.47 -23.37
CA SER A 360 -7.53 -18.61 -24.10
C SER A 360 -7.92 -19.95 -23.48
N SER A 361 -7.89 -20.01 -22.15
CA SER A 361 -8.19 -21.21 -21.38
C SER A 361 -8.54 -20.86 -19.93
N THR A 362 -9.08 -21.82 -19.19
CA THR A 362 -9.36 -21.68 -17.75
C THR A 362 -8.97 -22.95 -17.03
N LEU A 363 -8.25 -22.79 -15.91
CA LEU A 363 -7.95 -23.85 -14.97
C LEU A 363 -9.12 -24.00 -13.99
N GLY A 364 -9.92 -25.07 -14.13
CA GLY A 364 -10.94 -25.42 -13.15
C GLY A 364 -11.89 -24.25 -12.80
N GLY A 365 -12.01 -23.96 -11.49
CA GLY A 365 -12.88 -22.93 -10.93
C GLY A 365 -12.31 -21.51 -10.90
N TYR A 366 -11.13 -21.26 -11.48
CA TYR A 366 -10.53 -19.91 -11.56
C TYR A 366 -11.18 -19.10 -12.70
N HIS A 367 -12.45 -18.74 -12.53
CA HIS A 367 -13.28 -18.11 -13.56
C HIS A 367 -12.68 -16.81 -14.10
N SER A 368 -12.88 -16.54 -15.40
CA SER A 368 -12.31 -15.38 -16.09
C SER A 368 -12.70 -14.04 -15.50
N ASN A 369 -13.94 -13.90 -15.00
CA ASN A 369 -14.42 -12.64 -14.43
C ASN A 369 -13.74 -12.24 -13.12
N TYR A 370 -13.04 -13.16 -12.45
CA TYR A 370 -12.25 -12.84 -11.25
C TYR A 370 -11.06 -11.90 -11.54
N ALA A 371 -10.67 -11.70 -12.79
CA ALA A 371 -9.63 -10.72 -13.12
C ALA A 371 -10.17 -9.27 -13.20
N VAL A 372 -11.48 -9.07 -13.07
CA VAL A 372 -12.14 -7.76 -13.25
C VAL A 372 -13.25 -7.49 -12.23
N ASP A 373 -13.29 -8.22 -11.11
CA ASP A 373 -14.31 -8.10 -10.05
C ASP A 373 -13.90 -7.14 -8.91
N GLU A 374 -12.72 -6.52 -9.02
CA GLU A 374 -12.12 -5.63 -8.01
C GLU A 374 -11.92 -6.29 -6.63
N ASP A 375 -11.64 -7.59 -6.60
CA ASP A 375 -11.17 -8.29 -5.41
C ASP A 375 -9.80 -8.96 -5.68
N ILE A 376 -8.72 -8.44 -5.07
CA ILE A 376 -7.38 -9.02 -5.25
C ILE A 376 -7.26 -10.47 -4.75
N LYS A 377 -8.23 -10.94 -3.96
CA LYS A 377 -8.27 -12.29 -3.38
C LYS A 377 -8.79 -13.34 -4.36
N THR A 378 -9.58 -12.93 -5.34
CA THR A 378 -10.03 -13.81 -6.42
C THR A 378 -9.07 -13.64 -7.61
N TYR A 379 -8.95 -14.67 -8.44
CA TYR A 379 -8.14 -14.57 -9.65
C TYR A 379 -8.58 -15.57 -10.72
N TRP A 380 -8.41 -15.16 -11.97
CA TRP A 380 -8.47 -16.08 -13.11
C TRP A 380 -7.10 -16.74 -13.30
N SER A 381 -7.10 -18.00 -13.74
CA SER A 381 -5.89 -18.69 -14.20
C SER A 381 -6.14 -19.41 -15.53
N ALA A 382 -5.24 -19.22 -16.49
CA ALA A 382 -5.12 -20.09 -17.64
C ALA A 382 -4.69 -21.51 -17.22
N LYS A 383 -4.85 -22.49 -18.12
CA LYS A 383 -4.39 -23.87 -17.89
C LYS A 383 -2.87 -23.96 -17.83
N THR A 384 -2.15 -23.08 -18.54
CA THR A 384 -0.69 -23.06 -18.61
C THR A 384 -0.11 -21.66 -18.38
N GLY A 385 1.20 -21.56 -18.23
CA GLY A 385 1.96 -20.30 -18.28
C GLY A 385 2.66 -20.08 -19.63
N ASN A 386 2.29 -20.86 -20.65
CA ASN A 386 2.98 -20.88 -21.93
C ASN A 386 2.72 -19.59 -22.73
N SER A 387 3.66 -19.27 -23.62
CA SER A 387 3.47 -18.21 -24.62
C SER A 387 2.20 -18.47 -25.44
N GLY A 388 1.39 -17.43 -25.66
CA GLY A 388 0.16 -17.49 -26.44
C GLY A 388 -1.12 -17.65 -25.63
N GLU A 389 -1.04 -17.93 -24.32
CA GLU A 389 -2.21 -17.75 -23.43
C GLU A 389 -2.59 -16.26 -23.41
N TRP A 390 -3.89 -15.94 -23.37
CA TRP A 390 -4.37 -14.57 -23.48
C TRP A 390 -5.63 -14.31 -22.65
N PHE A 391 -5.79 -13.05 -22.26
CA PHE A 391 -6.94 -12.50 -21.56
C PHE A 391 -7.49 -11.30 -22.35
N GLN A 392 -8.80 -11.22 -22.52
CA GLN A 392 -9.46 -10.12 -23.24
C GLN A 392 -10.64 -9.59 -22.44
N THR A 393 -10.80 -8.27 -22.42
CA THR A 393 -11.97 -7.59 -21.84
C THR A 393 -12.65 -6.71 -22.89
N ASP A 394 -13.99 -6.67 -22.86
CA ASP A 394 -14.83 -5.73 -23.61
C ASP A 394 -15.29 -4.62 -22.66
N LEU A 395 -14.84 -3.37 -22.89
CA LEU A 395 -15.23 -2.21 -22.09
C LEU A 395 -16.72 -1.84 -22.27
N GLY A 396 -17.39 -2.42 -23.27
CA GLY A 396 -18.78 -2.15 -23.65
C GLY A 396 -18.90 -1.02 -24.68
N GLU A 397 -18.00 -0.04 -24.62
CA GLU A 397 -17.93 1.10 -25.54
C GLU A 397 -16.48 1.51 -25.84
N VAL A 398 -16.28 2.31 -26.89
CA VAL A 398 -14.95 2.88 -27.18
C VAL A 398 -14.63 3.94 -26.13
N SER A 399 -13.66 3.64 -25.26
CA SER A 399 -13.25 4.50 -24.15
C SER A 399 -11.87 5.10 -24.40
N THR A 400 -11.56 6.18 -23.68
CA THR A 400 -10.19 6.72 -23.61
C THR A 400 -9.43 5.99 -22.51
N ILE A 401 -8.30 5.39 -22.85
CA ILE A 401 -7.45 4.60 -21.94
C ILE A 401 -6.20 5.40 -21.65
N ASN A 402 -5.93 5.63 -20.38
CA ASN A 402 -4.78 6.39 -19.89
C ASN A 402 -3.73 5.50 -19.26
N ALA A 403 -4.15 4.45 -18.55
CA ALA A 403 -3.23 3.53 -17.89
C ALA A 403 -3.82 2.12 -17.78
N ILE A 404 -2.95 1.14 -17.56
CA ILE A 404 -3.32 -0.26 -17.33
C ILE A 404 -2.49 -0.77 -16.14
N GLN A 405 -3.12 -1.45 -15.18
CA GLN A 405 -2.43 -2.20 -14.15
C GLN A 405 -2.68 -3.69 -14.33
N ILE A 406 -1.60 -4.47 -14.32
CA ILE A 406 -1.64 -5.93 -14.32
C ILE A 406 -1.24 -6.40 -12.93
N ASN A 407 -2.16 -7.08 -12.25
CA ASN A 407 -1.91 -7.76 -11.00
C ASN A 407 -1.92 -9.26 -11.27
N TYR A 408 -0.74 -9.87 -11.21
CA TYR A 408 -0.59 -11.31 -11.38
C TYR A 408 -0.97 -12.03 -10.09
N ALA A 409 -1.65 -13.16 -10.22
CA ALA A 409 -1.83 -14.11 -9.14
C ALA A 409 -0.75 -15.19 -9.25
N ASP A 410 -0.22 -15.63 -8.11
CA ASP A 410 0.70 -16.75 -8.09
C ASP A 410 -0.12 -18.03 -8.24
N GLN A 411 -0.03 -18.77 -9.34
CA GLN A 411 -0.68 -20.09 -9.47
C GLN A 411 0.37 -21.12 -9.88
N ASP A 412 0.47 -22.21 -9.11
CA ASP A 412 1.45 -23.29 -9.32
C ASP A 412 2.90 -22.81 -9.48
N VAL A 413 3.25 -21.78 -8.70
CA VAL A 413 4.60 -21.24 -8.60
C VAL A 413 5.52 -22.25 -7.93
N GLU A 414 6.77 -22.33 -8.39
CA GLU A 414 7.76 -23.28 -7.87
C GLU A 414 8.76 -22.66 -6.87
N PHE A 415 8.85 -21.33 -6.79
CA PHE A 415 9.89 -20.62 -6.03
C PHE A 415 9.53 -20.38 -4.56
N MET A 416 10.56 -20.25 -3.72
CA MET A 416 10.49 -19.81 -2.33
C MET A 416 11.61 -18.81 -2.07
N GLY A 417 11.42 -17.90 -1.11
CA GLY A 417 12.38 -16.85 -0.79
C GLY A 417 12.61 -15.84 -1.94
N LYS A 418 13.62 -15.00 -1.79
CA LYS A 418 13.99 -14.02 -2.83
C LYS A 418 14.59 -14.74 -4.03
N THR A 419 14.02 -14.51 -5.21
CA THR A 419 14.50 -15.10 -6.47
C THR A 419 14.82 -13.99 -7.46
N LEU A 420 16.07 -13.94 -7.96
CA LEU A 420 16.55 -12.89 -8.84
C LEU A 420 16.53 -13.30 -10.33
N GLY A 421 16.64 -12.30 -11.21
CA GLY A 421 16.77 -12.52 -12.66
C GLY A 421 15.52 -13.08 -13.34
N LYS A 422 14.35 -12.94 -12.70
CA LYS A 422 13.05 -13.34 -13.23
C LYS A 422 12.39 -12.17 -13.97
N MET A 423 11.45 -12.50 -14.85
CA MET A 423 10.82 -11.52 -15.73
C MET A 423 9.43 -11.95 -16.16
N HIS A 424 8.58 -10.96 -16.45
CA HIS A 424 7.34 -11.14 -17.19
C HIS A 424 7.49 -10.55 -18.59
N GLN A 425 6.99 -11.22 -19.62
CA GLN A 425 6.95 -10.68 -20.99
C GLN A 425 5.55 -10.86 -21.56
N TYR A 426 5.02 -9.80 -22.15
CA TYR A 426 3.65 -9.78 -22.67
C TYR A 426 3.49 -8.66 -23.69
N LYS A 427 2.36 -8.68 -24.40
CA LYS A 427 1.87 -7.58 -25.23
C LYS A 427 0.43 -7.28 -24.89
N ILE A 428 0.03 -6.01 -25.00
CA ILE A 428 -1.36 -5.60 -24.90
C ILE A 428 -1.77 -4.97 -26.22
N TYR A 429 -2.92 -5.40 -26.72
CA TYR A 429 -3.53 -4.92 -27.94
C TYR A 429 -4.83 -4.19 -27.64
N GLY A 430 -5.12 -3.13 -28.39
CA GLY A 430 -6.41 -2.43 -28.40
C GLY A 430 -7.16 -2.64 -29.71
N SER A 431 -8.48 -2.74 -29.65
CA SER A 431 -9.36 -2.84 -30.81
C SER A 431 -10.69 -2.11 -30.59
N ASN A 432 -11.27 -1.57 -31.67
CA ASN A 432 -12.64 -1.01 -31.64
C ASN A 432 -13.70 -2.04 -32.07
N ASP A 433 -13.31 -3.09 -32.79
CA ASP A 433 -14.22 -4.05 -33.44
C ASP A 433 -13.98 -5.52 -33.03
N GLY A 434 -12.96 -5.78 -32.19
CA GLY A 434 -12.56 -7.12 -31.76
C GLY A 434 -11.84 -7.94 -32.84
N LYS A 435 -11.62 -7.37 -34.04
CA LYS A 435 -11.05 -8.05 -35.21
C LYS A 435 -9.71 -7.46 -35.61
N LYS A 436 -9.62 -6.13 -35.70
CA LYS A 436 -8.39 -5.40 -36.02
C LYS A 436 -7.73 -4.95 -34.72
N TRP A 437 -6.51 -5.42 -34.48
CA TRP A 437 -5.78 -5.23 -33.24
C TRP A 437 -4.52 -4.41 -33.47
N ASN A 438 -4.33 -3.37 -32.66
CA ASN A 438 -3.11 -2.57 -32.64
C ASN A 438 -2.39 -2.79 -31.31
N VAL A 439 -1.06 -2.93 -31.34
CA VAL A 439 -0.26 -3.01 -30.11
C VAL A 439 -0.31 -1.64 -29.42
N ILE A 440 -0.72 -1.62 -28.16
CA ILE A 440 -0.70 -0.42 -27.29
C ILE A 440 0.39 -0.49 -26.23
N VAL A 441 0.80 -1.70 -25.82
CA VAL A 441 1.93 -1.93 -24.91
C VAL A 441 2.73 -3.13 -25.42
N ASP A 442 4.05 -2.96 -25.58
CA ASP A 442 4.96 -4.05 -25.93
C ASP A 442 6.02 -4.21 -24.83
N LYS A 443 5.86 -5.26 -24.01
CA LYS A 443 6.84 -5.71 -23.01
C LYS A 443 7.46 -7.06 -23.39
N SER A 444 7.50 -7.41 -24.69
CA SER A 444 8.12 -8.65 -25.16
C SER A 444 9.62 -8.76 -24.87
N LYS A 445 10.30 -7.62 -24.65
CA LYS A 445 11.71 -7.54 -24.27
C LYS A 445 11.93 -7.13 -22.81
N ASN A 446 10.88 -7.14 -21.98
CA ASN A 446 11.03 -6.82 -20.56
C ASN A 446 11.93 -7.86 -19.87
N THR A 447 12.79 -7.36 -18.99
CA THR A 447 13.76 -8.17 -18.22
C THR A 447 13.51 -8.06 -16.71
N LYS A 448 12.51 -7.29 -16.27
CA LYS A 448 12.16 -7.10 -14.86
C LYS A 448 11.02 -8.03 -14.44
N ASP A 449 11.06 -8.48 -13.19
CA ASP A 449 9.91 -9.08 -12.54
C ASP A 449 8.94 -7.98 -12.10
N VAL A 450 7.68 -8.05 -12.54
CA VAL A 450 6.68 -6.97 -12.43
C VAL A 450 5.30 -7.53 -12.03
N PRO A 451 5.17 -8.08 -10.81
CA PRO A 451 3.94 -8.75 -10.38
C PRO A 451 2.72 -7.81 -10.27
N HIS A 452 2.92 -6.50 -10.18
CA HIS A 452 1.87 -5.48 -10.11
C HIS A 452 2.09 -4.35 -11.14
N ASP A 453 2.43 -4.72 -12.38
CA ASP A 453 2.88 -3.80 -13.43
C ASP A 453 1.84 -2.70 -13.74
N TYR A 454 2.14 -1.47 -13.35
CA TYR A 454 1.36 -0.28 -13.70
C TYR A 454 2.01 0.44 -14.88
N ILE A 455 1.23 0.67 -15.94
CA ILE A 455 1.69 1.26 -17.19
C ILE A 455 0.84 2.49 -17.48
N GLU A 456 1.40 3.68 -17.27
CA GLU A 456 0.84 4.92 -17.83
C GLU A 456 1.18 5.01 -19.32
N LEU A 457 0.18 5.18 -20.18
CA LEU A 457 0.41 5.30 -21.61
C LEU A 457 0.98 6.69 -21.94
N GLU A 458 2.09 6.74 -22.70
CA GLU A 458 2.68 8.00 -23.16
C GLU A 458 1.66 8.89 -23.90
N LYS A 459 0.75 8.25 -24.64
CA LYS A 459 -0.41 8.87 -25.28
C LYS A 459 -1.64 8.03 -24.98
N PRO A 460 -2.75 8.65 -24.53
CA PRO A 460 -3.99 7.92 -24.32
C PRO A 460 -4.43 7.18 -25.58
N ALA A 461 -4.83 5.92 -25.44
CA ALA A 461 -5.36 5.11 -26.53
C ALA A 461 -6.90 5.20 -26.55
N LYS A 462 -7.52 4.94 -27.71
CA LYS A 462 -8.96 4.72 -27.82
C LYS A 462 -9.23 3.31 -28.27
N ALA A 463 -9.95 2.54 -27.46
CA ALA A 463 -10.33 1.16 -27.77
C ALA A 463 -11.61 0.78 -27.03
N ARG A 464 -12.32 -0.23 -27.54
CA ARG A 464 -13.41 -0.93 -26.85
C ARG A 464 -12.93 -2.25 -26.25
N PHE A 465 -12.06 -2.96 -26.95
CA PHE A 465 -11.52 -4.24 -26.51
C PHE A 465 -10.05 -4.09 -26.19
N LEU A 466 -9.62 -4.73 -25.10
CA LEU A 466 -8.21 -4.92 -24.78
C LEU A 466 -7.93 -6.40 -24.70
N LYS A 467 -6.79 -6.83 -25.25
CA LYS A 467 -6.31 -8.20 -25.17
C LYS A 467 -4.86 -8.22 -24.72
N MET A 468 -4.57 -8.92 -23.63
CA MET A 468 -3.22 -9.20 -23.16
C MET A 468 -2.80 -10.60 -23.62
N GLU A 469 -1.65 -10.68 -24.28
CA GLU A 469 -1.00 -11.93 -24.66
C GLU A 469 0.19 -12.19 -23.73
N ASN A 470 0.18 -13.31 -23.03
CA ASN A 470 1.31 -13.79 -22.25
C ASN A 470 2.38 -14.35 -23.20
N LEU A 471 3.63 -13.92 -23.03
CA LEU A 471 4.78 -14.47 -23.75
C LEU A 471 5.72 -15.23 -22.82
N LYS A 472 5.87 -14.77 -21.57
CA LYS A 472 6.71 -15.42 -20.56
C LYS A 472 6.26 -15.08 -19.15
N MET A 473 6.05 -16.11 -18.36
CA MET A 473 5.92 -16.02 -16.90
C MET A 473 7.26 -16.30 -16.22
N PRO A 474 7.52 -15.73 -15.02
CA PRO A 474 8.70 -16.06 -14.24
C PRO A 474 8.70 -17.51 -13.74
N THR A 475 7.52 -18.05 -13.47
CA THR A 475 7.19 -19.44 -13.08
C THR A 475 5.66 -19.59 -13.06
N GLY A 476 5.15 -20.80 -12.86
CA GLY A 476 3.73 -21.07 -12.69
C GLY A 476 2.88 -20.79 -13.93
N LYS A 477 1.59 -20.56 -13.70
CA LYS A 477 0.59 -20.33 -14.75
C LYS A 477 0.36 -18.85 -15.01
N PHE A 478 -0.18 -18.53 -16.18
CA PHE A 478 -0.65 -17.18 -16.45
C PHE A 478 -1.96 -16.95 -15.70
N ALA A 479 -1.88 -16.21 -14.60
CA ALA A 479 -3.01 -15.95 -13.71
C ALA A 479 -3.04 -14.47 -13.32
N LEU A 480 -4.23 -13.91 -13.24
CA LEU A 480 -4.49 -12.49 -13.01
C LEU A 480 -5.53 -12.33 -11.90
N SER A 481 -5.15 -11.65 -10.82
CA SER A 481 -6.10 -11.13 -9.82
C SER A 481 -6.65 -9.76 -10.21
N GLY A 482 -6.05 -9.10 -11.21
CA GLY A 482 -6.58 -7.85 -11.74
C GLY A 482 -5.97 -7.48 -13.08
N PHE A 483 -6.80 -7.38 -14.11
CA PHE A 483 -6.48 -6.68 -15.34
C PHE A 483 -7.25 -5.37 -15.34
N ARG A 484 -6.68 -4.30 -14.79
CA ARG A 484 -7.39 -3.07 -14.44
C ARG A 484 -7.08 -2.00 -15.48
N VAL A 485 -8.10 -1.53 -16.21
CA VAL A 485 -7.94 -0.53 -17.27
C VAL A 485 -8.47 0.81 -16.79
N PHE A 486 -7.61 1.84 -16.77
CA PHE A 486 -7.96 3.17 -16.25
C PHE A 486 -8.05 4.21 -17.36
N GLY A 487 -9.04 5.09 -17.25
CA GLY A 487 -9.19 6.23 -18.15
C GLY A 487 -10.54 6.91 -18.01
N LYS A 488 -11.21 7.15 -19.13
CA LYS A 488 -12.53 7.80 -19.16
C LYS A 488 -13.43 7.18 -20.23
N GLY A 489 -14.60 6.71 -19.81
CA GLY A 489 -15.68 6.26 -20.71
C GLY A 489 -16.35 7.43 -21.45
N ALA A 490 -17.39 7.12 -22.23
CA ALA A 490 -18.11 8.10 -23.04
C ALA A 490 -19.55 8.37 -22.52
N GLY A 491 -19.97 7.69 -21.46
CA GLY A 491 -21.29 7.81 -20.86
C GLY A 491 -21.43 8.93 -19.82
N ALA A 492 -22.54 8.88 -19.10
CA ALA A 492 -22.85 9.82 -18.03
C ALA A 492 -22.14 9.47 -16.72
N VAL A 493 -21.78 10.52 -15.97
CA VAL A 493 -21.38 10.40 -14.55
C VAL A 493 -22.63 10.10 -13.72
N PRO A 494 -22.55 9.27 -12.66
CA PRO A 494 -23.72 8.98 -11.83
C PRO A 494 -24.26 10.25 -11.17
N GLY A 495 -25.59 10.30 -10.97
CA GLY A 495 -26.21 11.36 -10.18
C GLY A 495 -25.76 11.34 -8.71
N LYS A 496 -25.93 12.48 -8.03
CA LYS A 496 -25.67 12.63 -6.58
C LYS A 496 -26.42 11.56 -5.78
N VAL A 497 -25.73 10.96 -4.81
CA VAL A 497 -26.29 9.89 -3.96
C VAL A 497 -27.54 10.40 -3.23
N GLN A 498 -28.61 9.59 -3.24
CA GLN A 498 -29.89 9.89 -2.61
C GLN A 498 -30.12 9.00 -1.39
N ASN A 499 -30.83 9.53 -0.39
CA ASN A 499 -31.28 8.79 0.80
C ASN A 499 -30.15 8.10 1.58
N PHE A 500 -28.98 8.74 1.68
CA PHE A 500 -27.88 8.24 2.49
C PHE A 500 -28.17 8.42 3.98
N VAL A 501 -28.10 7.33 4.75
CA VAL A 501 -28.42 7.33 6.17
C VAL A 501 -27.36 6.52 6.94
N PRO A 502 -26.55 7.17 7.80
CA PRO A 502 -25.66 6.51 8.75
C PRO A 502 -26.35 6.30 10.11
N LEU A 503 -26.88 5.10 10.34
CA LEU A 503 -27.61 4.71 11.56
C LEU A 503 -26.68 4.16 12.63
N ARG A 504 -26.86 4.65 13.86
CA ARG A 504 -26.09 4.26 15.04
C ARG A 504 -26.98 4.20 16.28
N SER A 505 -26.60 3.36 17.24
CA SER A 505 -27.31 3.26 18.53
C SER A 505 -27.22 4.57 19.32
N ASP A 506 -28.37 5.05 19.83
CA ASP A 506 -28.49 6.26 20.64
C ASP A 506 -27.62 6.17 21.92
N PRO A 507 -26.88 7.23 22.31
CA PRO A 507 -26.05 7.27 23.52
C PRO A 507 -26.77 6.88 24.81
N LYS A 508 -28.09 7.10 24.88
CA LYS A 508 -28.91 6.87 26.07
C LYS A 508 -29.55 5.49 26.12
N LYS A 509 -29.33 4.65 25.09
CA LYS A 509 -29.90 3.31 24.98
C LYS A 509 -28.80 2.26 24.98
N TYR A 510 -29.12 1.06 25.45
CA TYR A 510 -28.25 -0.09 25.28
C TYR A 510 -28.09 -0.40 23.78
N GLY A 511 -26.86 -0.55 23.33
CA GLY A 511 -26.54 -0.92 21.95
C GLY A 511 -25.05 -0.88 21.66
N GLU A 512 -24.63 -1.59 20.62
CA GLU A 512 -23.27 -1.49 20.10
C GLU A 512 -23.11 -0.14 19.39
N ARG A 513 -22.25 0.73 19.92
CA ARG A 513 -21.99 2.06 19.36
C ARG A 513 -20.71 2.13 18.54
N ARG A 514 -19.86 1.10 18.55
CA ARG A 514 -18.70 1.03 17.65
C ARG A 514 -19.08 0.64 16.21
N SER A 515 -20.36 0.32 16.00
CA SER A 515 -20.91 -0.05 14.70
C SER A 515 -21.90 0.99 14.18
N ILE A 516 -21.82 1.30 12.89
CA ILE A 516 -22.66 2.24 12.17
C ILE A 516 -23.12 1.57 10.88
N TRP A 517 -24.43 1.36 10.75
CA TRP A 517 -25.01 0.81 9.52
C TRP A 517 -25.37 1.95 8.57
N MET A 518 -24.80 1.89 7.37
CA MET A 518 -25.02 2.88 6.32
C MET A 518 -25.83 2.26 5.21
N LYS A 519 -26.84 2.98 4.73
CA LYS A 519 -27.65 2.58 3.58
C LYS A 519 -27.99 3.78 2.72
N TRP A 520 -28.08 3.56 1.41
CA TRP A 520 -28.49 4.58 0.44
C TRP A 520 -29.33 3.98 -0.69
N GLN A 521 -29.94 4.86 -1.48
CA GLN A 521 -30.69 4.44 -2.65
C GLN A 521 -29.76 3.85 -3.70
N GLN A 522 -30.14 2.72 -4.27
CA GLN A 522 -29.42 2.12 -5.38
C GLN A 522 -29.46 3.03 -6.61
N ASN A 523 -28.29 3.30 -7.20
CA ASN A 523 -28.12 4.00 -8.46
C ASN A 523 -27.66 3.01 -9.55
N SER A 524 -28.43 2.87 -10.63
CA SER A 524 -28.12 1.95 -11.74
C SER A 524 -26.92 2.36 -12.58
N ASP A 525 -26.53 3.63 -12.53
CA ASP A 525 -25.40 4.17 -13.29
C ASP A 525 -24.09 4.11 -12.50
N ALA A 526 -24.12 3.72 -11.22
CA ALA A 526 -22.96 3.66 -10.35
C ALA A 526 -22.34 2.25 -10.32
N ASP A 527 -21.03 2.17 -10.56
CA ASP A 527 -20.24 0.96 -10.33
C ASP A 527 -19.94 0.79 -8.83
N GLY A 528 -19.78 1.91 -8.12
CA GLY A 528 -19.51 1.92 -6.69
C GLY A 528 -19.65 3.30 -6.05
N TYR A 529 -19.25 3.38 -4.79
CA TYR A 529 -19.35 4.56 -3.94
C TYR A 529 -18.09 4.72 -3.09
N VAL A 530 -17.73 5.97 -2.77
CA VAL A 530 -16.73 6.28 -1.76
C VAL A 530 -17.41 7.03 -0.62
N ILE A 531 -17.31 6.46 0.59
CA ILE A 531 -17.81 7.05 1.82
C ILE A 531 -16.61 7.65 2.55
N TYR A 532 -16.63 8.96 2.74
CA TYR A 532 -15.68 9.71 3.55
C TYR A 532 -16.17 9.80 4.98
N TRP A 533 -15.25 9.74 5.94
CA TRP A 533 -15.60 9.81 7.36
C TRP A 533 -14.55 10.56 8.18
N GLY A 534 -14.99 11.12 9.31
CA GLY A 534 -14.14 11.81 10.26
C GLY A 534 -14.87 12.16 11.55
N LYS A 535 -14.15 12.76 12.51
CA LYS A 535 -14.72 13.19 13.80
C LYS A 535 -15.17 14.66 13.83
N SER A 536 -15.07 15.36 12.70
CA SER A 536 -15.60 16.70 12.49
C SER A 536 -15.95 16.87 11.00
N PRO A 537 -16.90 17.75 10.64
CA PRO A 537 -17.33 17.94 9.26
C PRO A 537 -16.21 18.48 8.35
N GLU A 538 -15.20 19.15 8.90
CA GLU A 538 -14.08 19.72 8.14
C GLU A 538 -12.91 18.73 7.94
N LYS A 539 -12.92 17.59 8.63
CA LYS A 539 -11.79 16.64 8.70
C LYS A 539 -12.19 15.21 8.32
N LEU A 540 -12.72 15.04 7.12
CA LEU A 540 -13.13 13.74 6.58
C LEU A 540 -11.96 13.02 5.90
N TYR A 541 -10.91 12.69 6.67
CA TYR A 541 -9.69 12.08 6.14
C TYR A 541 -9.84 10.59 5.84
N GLY A 542 -10.73 9.89 6.54
CA GLY A 542 -10.97 8.47 6.35
C GLY A 542 -11.85 8.19 5.13
N SER A 543 -11.69 7.02 4.52
CA SER A 543 -12.48 6.62 3.36
C SER A 543 -12.80 5.12 3.31
N ILE A 544 -13.92 4.78 2.68
CA ILE A 544 -14.38 3.40 2.44
C ILE A 544 -14.89 3.33 1.00
N MET A 545 -14.28 2.50 0.16
CA MET A 545 -14.75 2.24 -1.20
C MET A 545 -15.63 0.97 -1.24
N VAL A 546 -16.81 1.10 -1.82
CA VAL A 546 -17.83 0.04 -1.87
C VAL A 546 -18.29 -0.17 -3.32
N TYR A 547 -18.06 -1.36 -3.87
CA TYR A 547 -18.52 -1.73 -5.22
C TYR A 547 -19.82 -2.53 -5.19
N GLY A 548 -20.72 -2.29 -6.15
CA GLY A 548 -21.89 -3.14 -6.41
C GLY A 548 -22.88 -3.33 -5.24
N LYS A 549 -22.78 -2.51 -4.19
CA LYS A 549 -23.64 -2.54 -3.00
C LYS A 549 -24.18 -1.14 -2.70
N ASN A 550 -25.29 -1.09 -1.97
CA ASN A 550 -25.90 0.16 -1.49
C ASN A 550 -26.02 0.23 0.04
N GLU A 551 -25.22 -0.59 0.73
CA GLU A 551 -25.10 -0.59 2.18
C GLU A 551 -23.68 -0.94 2.62
N TYR A 552 -23.30 -0.49 3.81
CA TYR A 552 -22.02 -0.81 4.44
C TYR A 552 -22.18 -0.82 5.97
N PHE A 553 -21.50 -1.74 6.64
CA PHE A 553 -21.54 -1.85 8.09
C PHE A 553 -20.16 -1.46 8.66
N PHE A 554 -20.01 -0.20 9.07
CA PHE A 554 -18.75 0.31 9.59
C PHE A 554 -18.61 -0.03 11.07
N THR A 555 -17.64 -0.88 11.42
CA THR A 555 -17.42 -1.36 12.79
C THR A 555 -16.20 -0.74 13.47
N GLY A 556 -15.58 0.25 12.81
CA GLY A 556 -14.37 0.92 13.26
C GLY A 556 -14.59 2.15 14.13
N ALA A 557 -15.82 2.48 14.51
CA ALA A 557 -16.12 3.72 15.23
C ALA A 557 -15.70 3.63 16.71
N ASP A 558 -15.29 4.76 17.28
CA ASP A 558 -15.07 4.91 18.71
C ASP A 558 -16.41 5.04 19.45
N ARG A 559 -16.56 4.35 20.57
CA ARG A 559 -17.82 4.17 21.31
C ARG A 559 -18.53 5.47 21.69
N THR A 560 -17.78 6.55 21.96
CA THR A 560 -18.30 7.81 22.50
C THR A 560 -18.42 8.92 21.47
N ASP A 561 -17.55 8.92 20.46
CA ASP A 561 -17.34 10.09 19.61
C ASP A 561 -18.41 10.18 18.54
N ALA A 562 -18.81 11.41 18.17
CA ALA A 562 -19.64 11.61 16.99
C ALA A 562 -18.81 11.42 15.71
N TYR A 563 -19.43 10.84 14.68
CA TYR A 563 -18.83 10.69 13.37
C TYR A 563 -19.61 11.49 12.33
N TYR A 564 -18.90 11.97 11.32
CA TYR A 564 -19.44 12.71 10.19
C TYR A 564 -19.13 11.95 8.92
N PHE A 565 -20.11 11.84 8.04
CA PHE A 565 -20.03 11.05 6.82
C PHE A 565 -20.45 11.86 5.60
N GLN A 566 -19.77 11.62 4.49
CA GLN A 566 -20.12 12.14 3.18
C GLN A 566 -19.93 11.05 2.14
N ILE A 567 -20.77 10.96 1.13
CA ILE A 567 -20.70 9.89 0.12
C ILE A 567 -20.77 10.46 -1.30
N GLU A 568 -20.03 9.86 -2.22
CA GLU A 568 -20.17 10.06 -3.67
C GLU A 568 -20.29 8.73 -4.40
N ALA A 569 -20.99 8.75 -5.54
CA ALA A 569 -21.06 7.62 -6.45
C ALA A 569 -20.00 7.77 -7.53
N PHE A 570 -19.55 6.66 -8.11
CA PHE A 570 -18.62 6.69 -9.24
C PHE A 570 -18.92 5.58 -10.25
N ASN A 571 -18.47 5.80 -11.50
CA ASN A 571 -18.44 4.79 -12.55
C ASN A 571 -17.26 5.05 -13.51
N ALA A 572 -17.16 4.27 -14.59
CA ALA A 572 -16.15 4.45 -15.65
C ALA A 572 -16.07 5.86 -16.28
N ASN A 573 -17.06 6.73 -16.08
CA ASN A 573 -17.15 8.07 -16.67
C ASN A 573 -16.75 9.20 -15.72
N GLY A 574 -16.77 8.96 -14.40
CA GLY A 574 -16.36 9.92 -13.38
C GLY A 574 -17.00 9.69 -12.02
N VAL A 575 -16.94 10.73 -11.17
CA VAL A 575 -17.47 10.77 -9.81
C VAL A 575 -18.61 11.79 -9.72
N SER A 576 -19.66 11.47 -8.97
CA SER A 576 -20.81 12.36 -8.75
C SER A 576 -20.44 13.56 -7.90
N GLU A 577 -21.35 14.52 -7.77
CA GLU A 577 -21.29 15.45 -6.64
C GLU A 577 -21.39 14.66 -5.32
N LYS A 578 -20.64 15.12 -4.30
CA LYS A 578 -20.74 14.59 -2.94
C LYS A 578 -22.09 14.92 -2.30
N SER A 579 -22.57 14.04 -1.43
CA SER A 579 -23.73 14.29 -0.58
C SER A 579 -23.50 15.49 0.37
N GLU A 580 -24.56 15.93 1.04
CA GLU A 580 -24.36 16.70 2.28
C GLU A 580 -23.64 15.85 3.34
N ILE A 581 -23.15 16.51 4.40
CA ILE A 581 -22.47 15.83 5.51
C ILE A 581 -23.53 15.39 6.53
N PHE A 582 -23.52 14.11 6.87
CA PHE A 582 -24.42 13.51 7.85
C PHE A 582 -23.67 13.22 9.14
N LYS A 583 -24.21 13.69 10.26
CA LYS A 583 -23.72 13.35 11.59
C LYS A 583 -24.37 12.05 12.06
N SER A 584 -23.58 11.14 12.60
CA SER A 584 -24.02 9.95 13.31
C SER A 584 -23.50 10.03 14.75
N GLU A 585 -24.42 10.18 15.70
CA GLU A 585 -24.11 10.30 17.13
C GLU A 585 -24.54 9.05 17.88
#